data_AF-A0A7W0M1R5-F1
#
_entry.id   AF-A0A7W0M1R5-F1
#
_cell.length_a   1.000
_cell.length_b   1.000
_cell.length_c   1.000
_cell.angle_alpha   90.00
_cell.angle_beta   90.00
_cell.angle_gamma   90.00
#
_symmetry.space_group_name_H-M   'P 1'
#
loop_
_entity.id
_entity.type
_entity.pdbx_description
1 polymer ?
#
loop_
_entity_poly.entity_id
_entity_poly.type
_entity_poly.pdbx_seq_one_letter_code
_entity_poly.pdbx_strand_id
1 'polypeptide(L)'
;QKFAREIFFLGDEYDAEAAHRMGMVNAVVPHAELESVALEWAAKINAKSPTAQRMLKYAFNLIDDGLVGQQLFAGEATRLAYGTEEAAEGRDSFLEKRAPDWSDYPWYY
;
A
#
# COMPACT_ATOMS: atom_id res chain seq x y z
N GLN A 1 -12.74 -18.57 6.34
CA GLN A 1 -13.81 -18.08 5.44
C GLN A 1 -15.14 -18.79 5.72
N LYS A 2 -15.75 -18.63 6.92
CA LYS A 2 -17.09 -19.18 7.23
C LYS A 2 -18.19 -18.16 6.93
N PHE A 3 -18.12 -16.96 7.52
CA PHE A 3 -19.05 -15.85 7.23
C PHE A 3 -19.11 -15.49 5.74
N ALA A 4 -17.96 -15.44 5.05
CA ALA A 4 -17.94 -15.22 3.59
C ALA A 4 -18.76 -16.26 2.81
N ARG A 5 -18.84 -17.52 3.26
CA ARG A 5 -19.65 -18.54 2.60
C ARG A 5 -21.13 -18.40 2.95
N GLU A 6 -21.43 -18.06 4.20
CA GLU A 6 -22.79 -17.80 4.68
C GLU A 6 -23.45 -16.66 3.89
N ILE A 7 -22.75 -15.53 3.76
CA ILE A 7 -23.21 -14.37 2.98
C ILE A 7 -23.57 -14.78 1.55
N PHE A 8 -22.70 -15.54 0.87
CA PHE A 8 -22.92 -15.91 -0.53
C PHE A 8 -23.96 -17.02 -0.74
N PHE A 9 -24.05 -17.98 0.17
CA PHE A 9 -24.98 -19.11 0.00
C PHE A 9 -26.41 -18.77 0.42
N LEU A 10 -26.60 -17.92 1.42
CA LEU A 10 -27.92 -17.58 1.94
C LEU A 10 -28.46 -16.27 1.38
N GLY A 11 -27.59 -15.29 1.09
CA GLY A 11 -28.01 -14.01 0.52
C GLY A 11 -28.85 -13.15 1.47
N ASP A 12 -28.74 -13.38 2.78
CA ASP A 12 -29.48 -12.63 3.79
C ASP A 12 -29.00 -11.18 3.92
N GLU A 13 -29.85 -10.31 4.47
CA GLU A 13 -29.53 -8.93 4.80
C GLU A 13 -28.80 -8.83 6.15
N TYR A 14 -27.77 -7.98 6.20
CA TYR A 14 -27.00 -7.70 7.42
C TYR A 14 -26.94 -6.20 7.66
N ASP A 15 -27.19 -5.78 8.90
CA ASP A 15 -27.01 -4.38 9.30
C ASP A 15 -25.52 -4.01 9.48
N ALA A 16 -25.25 -2.71 9.67
CA ALA A 16 -23.89 -2.20 9.82
C ALA A 16 -23.15 -2.79 11.04
N GLU A 17 -23.88 -3.07 12.13
CA GLU A 17 -23.34 -3.66 13.35
C GLU A 17 -22.92 -5.13 13.14
N ALA A 18 -23.74 -5.92 12.44
CA ALA A 18 -23.40 -7.27 12.03
C ALA A 18 -22.20 -7.28 11.09
N ALA A 19 -22.16 -6.37 10.11
CA ALA A 19 -21.03 -6.21 9.20
C ALA A 19 -19.73 -5.83 9.92
N HIS A 20 -19.82 -4.99 10.96
CA HIS A 20 -18.68 -4.65 11.81
C HIS A 20 -18.17 -5.85 12.61
N ARG A 21 -19.07 -6.61 13.25
CA ARG A 21 -18.71 -7.86 13.96
C ARG A 21 -18.09 -8.91 13.04
N MET A 22 -18.52 -8.98 11.78
CA MET A 22 -17.94 -9.87 10.76
C MET A 22 -16.59 -9.41 10.22
N GLY A 23 -16.18 -8.16 10.50
CA GLY A 23 -14.87 -7.61 10.14
C GLY A 23 -14.79 -6.95 8.75
N MET A 24 -15.93 -6.75 8.07
CA MET A 24 -15.98 -6.11 6.74
C MET A 24 -16.35 -4.62 6.79
N VAL A 25 -16.77 -4.11 7.96
CA VAL A 25 -16.96 -2.69 8.25
C VAL A 25 -16.03 -2.28 9.40
N ASN A 26 -15.26 -1.21 9.23
CA ASN A 26 -14.29 -0.78 10.26
C ASN A 26 -14.92 -0.06 11.45
N ALA A 27 -16.01 0.69 11.24
CA ALA A 27 -16.75 1.41 12.28
C ALA A 27 -18.21 1.65 11.86
N VAL A 28 -19.11 1.69 12.84
CA VAL A 28 -20.52 2.06 12.65
C VAL A 28 -20.74 3.44 13.27
N VAL A 29 -21.40 4.34 12.53
CA VAL A 29 -21.62 5.74 12.93
C VAL A 29 -23.06 6.17 12.62
N PRO A 30 -23.60 7.20 13.30
CA PRO A 30 -24.90 7.75 12.95
C PRO A 30 -24.95 8.20 11.48
N HIS A 31 -26.10 7.99 10.82
CA HIS A 31 -26.26 8.32 9.40
C HIS A 31 -25.90 9.78 9.07
N ALA A 32 -26.29 10.71 9.95
CA ALA A 32 -26.00 12.14 9.80
C ALA A 32 -24.50 12.50 9.92
N GLU A 33 -23.67 11.60 10.45
CA GLU A 33 -22.25 11.81 10.71
C GLU A 33 -21.35 11.00 9.76
N LEU A 34 -21.92 10.23 8.83
CA LEU A 34 -21.17 9.33 7.96
C LEU A 34 -20.03 10.06 7.21
N GLU A 35 -20.34 11.19 6.59
CA GLU A 35 -19.36 11.97 5.82
C GLU A 35 -18.37 12.71 6.73
N SER A 36 -18.82 13.23 7.87
CA SER A 36 -17.93 13.96 8.79
C SER A 36 -16.87 13.03 9.38
N VAL A 37 -17.25 11.82 9.81
CA VAL A 37 -16.29 10.83 10.31
C VAL A 37 -15.38 10.33 9.18
N ALA A 38 -15.90 10.13 7.96
CA ALA A 38 -15.08 9.74 6.81
C ALA A 38 -13.99 10.80 6.51
N LEU A 39 -14.33 12.08 6.54
CA LEU A 39 -13.38 13.17 6.34
C LEU A 39 -12.37 13.28 7.49
N GLU A 40 -12.78 13.02 8.73
CA GLU A 40 -11.87 12.95 9.87
C GLU A 40 -10.82 11.84 9.69
N TRP A 41 -11.26 10.65 9.27
CA TRP A 41 -10.36 9.52 9.00
C TRP A 41 -9.43 9.80 7.82
N ALA A 42 -9.94 10.42 6.76
CA ALA A 42 -9.14 10.86 5.62
C ALA A 42 -8.05 11.86 6.05
N ALA A 43 -8.39 12.83 6.91
CA ALA A 43 -7.42 13.78 7.46
C ALA A 43 -6.32 13.06 8.27
N LYS A 44 -6.67 12.06 9.09
CA LYS A 44 -5.69 11.25 9.83
C LYS A 44 -4.73 10.47 8.93
N ILE A 45 -5.20 10.00 7.77
CA ILE A 45 -4.38 9.31 6.76
C ILE A 45 -3.47 10.31 6.02
N ASN A 46 -4.02 11.45 5.61
CA ASN A 46 -3.32 12.48 4.85
C ASN A 46 -2.25 13.22 5.66
N ALA A 47 -2.30 13.14 7.00
CA ALA A 47 -1.26 13.65 7.89
C ALA A 47 0.00 12.76 7.98
N LYS A 48 0.07 11.63 7.24
CA LYS A 48 1.17 10.66 7.28
C LYS A 48 2.11 10.80 6.08
N SER A 49 3.29 10.18 6.14
CA SER A 49 4.21 10.11 5.00
C SER A 49 3.53 9.49 3.78
N PRO A 50 3.40 10.23 2.65
CA PRO A 50 2.75 9.70 1.45
C PRO A 50 3.46 8.47 0.88
N THR A 51 4.79 8.41 1.00
CA THR A 51 5.58 7.24 0.60
C THR A 51 5.27 6.04 1.48
N ALA A 52 5.22 6.21 2.80
CA ALA A 52 4.89 5.12 3.71
C ALA A 52 3.47 4.59 3.47
N GLN A 53 2.48 5.49 3.29
CA GLN A 53 1.10 5.10 2.99
C GLN A 53 0.99 4.28 1.70
N ARG A 54 1.72 4.67 0.66
CA ARG A 54 1.74 3.95 -0.62
C ARG A 54 2.39 2.58 -0.49
N MET A 55 3.54 2.49 0.18
CA MET A 55 4.24 1.23 0.40
C MET A 55 3.43 0.26 1.26
N LEU A 56 2.78 0.74 2.33
CA LEU A 56 1.94 -0.09 3.19
C LEU A 56 0.76 -0.69 2.41
N LYS A 57 0.09 0.10 1.56
CA LYS A 57 -0.99 -0.41 0.70
C LYS A 57 -0.50 -1.55 -0.19
N TYR A 58 0.62 -1.38 -0.88
CA TYR A 58 1.16 -2.44 -1.74
C TYR A 58 1.68 -3.63 -0.95
N ALA A 59 2.21 -3.43 0.26
CA ALA A 59 2.65 -4.52 1.13
C ALA A 59 1.47 -5.38 1.61
N PHE A 60 0.35 -4.78 1.99
CA PHE A 60 -0.87 -5.54 2.35
C PHE A 60 -1.39 -6.37 1.18
N ASN A 61 -1.38 -5.80 -0.03
CA ASN A 61 -1.81 -6.47 -1.25
C ASN A 61 -0.86 -7.59 -1.70
N LEU A 62 0.45 -7.46 -1.44
CA LEU A 62 1.51 -8.30 -2.01
C LEU A 62 1.27 -9.81 -1.81
N ILE A 63 0.81 -10.20 -0.62
CA ILE A 63 0.64 -11.61 -0.26
C ILE A 63 -0.55 -12.28 -0.95
N ASP A 64 -1.56 -11.49 -1.34
CA ASP A 64 -2.82 -11.98 -1.90
C ASP A 64 -2.89 -11.80 -3.44
N ASP A 65 -2.17 -10.81 -3.99
CA ASP A 65 -2.22 -10.44 -5.42
C ASP A 65 -1.16 -11.16 -6.29
N GLY A 66 -0.35 -12.05 -5.71
CA GLY A 66 0.65 -12.84 -6.43
C GLY A 66 1.65 -11.99 -7.24
N LEU A 67 1.89 -12.38 -8.51
CA LEU A 67 2.84 -11.67 -9.38
C LEU A 67 2.45 -10.21 -9.66
N VAL A 68 1.15 -9.89 -9.67
CA VAL A 68 0.68 -8.50 -9.87
C VAL A 68 0.98 -7.67 -8.63
N GLY A 69 0.74 -8.23 -7.44
CA GLY A 69 1.13 -7.60 -6.16
C GLY A 69 2.63 -7.34 -6.10
N GLN A 70 3.43 -8.33 -6.50
CA GLN A 70 4.89 -8.20 -6.58
C GLN A 70 5.31 -7.11 -7.55
N GLN A 71 4.71 -7.03 -8.74
CA GLN A 71 5.00 -5.99 -9.71
C GLN A 71 4.75 -4.58 -9.14
N LEU A 72 3.61 -4.37 -8.48
CA LEU A 72 3.25 -3.06 -7.93
C LEU A 72 4.19 -2.64 -6.79
N PHE A 73 4.49 -3.55 -5.86
CA PHE A 73 5.39 -3.27 -4.75
C PHE A 73 6.84 -3.04 -5.24
N ALA A 74 7.34 -3.92 -6.12
CA ALA A 74 8.69 -3.80 -6.69
C ALA A 74 8.86 -2.56 -7.56
N GLY A 75 7.79 -2.09 -8.21
CA GLY A 75 7.80 -0.83 -8.96
C GLY A 75 8.09 0.39 -8.07
N GLU A 76 7.49 0.44 -6.87
CA GLU A 76 7.79 1.52 -5.93
C GLU A 76 9.15 1.36 -5.25
N ALA A 77 9.60 0.13 -4.96
CA ALA A 77 10.97 -0.10 -4.49
C ALA A 77 12.00 0.37 -5.53
N THR A 78 11.76 0.10 -6.82
CA THR A 78 12.56 0.61 -7.92
C THR A 78 12.53 2.15 -7.96
N ARG A 79 11.36 2.79 -7.79
CA ARG A 79 11.26 4.25 -7.72
C ARG A 79 12.12 4.83 -6.59
N LEU A 80 12.13 4.19 -5.41
CA LEU A 80 12.98 4.60 -4.30
C LEU A 80 14.47 4.48 -4.64
N ALA A 81 14.88 3.38 -5.29
CA ALA A 81 16.25 3.20 -5.76
C ALA A 81 16.67 4.32 -6.73
N TYR A 82 15.81 4.70 -7.69
CA TYR A 82 16.06 5.83 -8.60
C TYR A 82 16.26 7.19 -7.91
N GLY A 83 15.84 7.33 -6.65
CA GLY A 83 16.05 8.56 -5.86
C GLY A 83 17.42 8.66 -5.18
N THR A 84 18.30 7.67 -5.36
CA THR A 84 19.62 7.60 -4.70
C THR A 84 20.74 8.15 -5.57
N GLU A 85 21.87 8.50 -4.94
CA GLU A 85 23.10 8.89 -5.65
C GLU A 85 23.70 7.72 -6.44
N GLU A 86 23.58 6.48 -5.95
CA GLU A 86 24.01 5.27 -6.67
C GLU A 86 23.29 5.13 -8.02
N ALA A 87 21.98 5.36 -8.06
CA ALA A 87 21.24 5.34 -9.32
C ALA A 87 21.64 6.48 -10.27
N ALA A 88 22.04 7.64 -9.73
CA ALA A 88 22.54 8.76 -10.53
C ALA A 88 23.89 8.41 -11.18
N GLU A 89 24.83 7.81 -10.44
CA GLU A 89 26.11 7.33 -10.97
C GLU A 89 25.92 6.34 -12.12
N GLY A 90 25.03 5.36 -11.96
CA GLY A 90 24.74 4.39 -13.04
C GLY A 90 24.16 5.03 -14.30
N ARG A 91 23.30 6.06 -14.14
CA ARG A 91 22.78 6.84 -15.27
C ARG A 91 23.91 7.63 -15.95
N ASP A 92 24.72 8.33 -15.17
CA ASP A 92 25.72 9.26 -15.67
C ASP A 92 26.87 8.51 -16.35
N SER A 93 27.35 7.41 -15.76
CA SER A 93 28.37 6.56 -16.37
C SER A 93 27.95 6.02 -17.74
N PHE A 94 26.65 5.66 -17.90
CA PHE A 94 26.09 5.20 -19.17
C PHE A 94 26.08 6.32 -20.22
N LEU A 95 25.61 7.52 -19.86
CA LEU A 95 25.57 8.68 -20.76
C LEU A 95 26.98 9.13 -21.18
N GLU A 96 27.93 9.09 -20.24
CA GLU A 96 29.32 9.47 -20.42
C GLU A 96 30.17 8.36 -21.06
N LYS A 97 29.63 7.15 -21.22
CA LYS A 97 30.32 5.96 -21.76
C LYS A 97 31.60 5.60 -21.00
N ARG A 98 31.57 5.76 -19.68
CA ARG A 98 32.64 5.33 -18.77
C ARG A 98 32.20 4.15 -17.91
N ALA A 99 33.16 3.47 -17.31
CA ALA A 99 32.84 2.51 -16.26
C ALA A 99 32.26 3.25 -15.04
N PRO A 100 31.24 2.69 -14.37
CA PRO A 100 30.74 3.26 -13.12
C PRO A 100 31.72 3.03 -11.97
N ASP A 101 31.72 3.95 -11.00
CA ASP A 101 32.44 3.80 -9.74
C ASP A 101 31.46 3.57 -8.59
N TRP A 102 31.54 2.40 -7.97
CA TRP A 102 30.66 2.02 -6.86
C TRP A 102 31.33 2.08 -5.49
N SER A 103 32.56 2.61 -5.40
CA SER A 103 33.39 2.51 -4.20
C SER A 103 32.81 3.21 -2.96
N ASP A 104 31.97 4.23 -3.15
CA ASP A 104 31.31 4.98 -2.08
C ASP A 104 30.01 4.32 -1.57
N TYR A 105 29.52 3.25 -2.21
CA TYR A 105 28.26 2.58 -1.85
C TYR A 105 28.53 1.24 -1.16
N PRO A 106 28.31 1.12 0.16
CA PRO A 106 28.63 -0.09 0.90
C PRO A 106 27.58 -1.19 0.66
N TRP A 107 28.01 -2.44 0.76
CA TRP A 107 27.12 -3.60 0.76
C TRP A 107 26.36 -3.68 2.09
N TYR A 108 25.07 -3.31 2.08
CA TYR A 108 24.18 -3.52 3.22
C TYR A 108 23.64 -4.96 3.19
N TYR A 109 24.04 -5.78 4.16
CA TYR A 109 23.56 -7.15 4.36
C TYR A 109 23.24 -7.40 5.83
#